data_AF-A0A355UY53-F1
#
_entry.id   AF-A0A355UY53-F1
#
_cell.length_a   1.000
_cell.length_b   1.000
_cell.length_c   1.000
_cell.angle_alpha   90.00
_cell.angle_beta   90.00
_cell.angle_gamma   90.00
#
_symmetry.space_group_name_H-M   'P 1'
#
loop_
_entity.id
_entity.type
_entity.pdbx_description
1 polymer ?
#
loop_
_entity_poly.entity_id
_entity_poly.type
_entity_poly.pdbx_seq_one_letter_code
_entity_poly.pdbx_strand_id
1 'polypeptide(L)' 'MKDILKENTALSEKTAVALGIFDGMHIGHRSVIDKVCSFRSEGLKTAVFTFNSEEILTKHNKPFRY' A
#
# COMPACT_ATOMS: atom_id res chain seq x y z
N MET A 1 -9.54 -3.79 8.76
CA MET A 1 -9.12 -3.66 7.36
C MET A 1 -9.40 -5.00 6.69
N LYS A 2 -10.14 -5.04 5.58
CA LYS A 2 -10.49 -6.31 4.93
C LYS A 2 -9.28 -6.78 4.11
N ASP A 3 -8.83 -8.02 4.34
CA ASP A 3 -7.77 -8.65 3.55
C ASP A 3 -8.38 -9.25 2.29
N ILE A 4 -8.05 -8.67 1.14
CA ILE A 4 -8.67 -8.98 -0.15
C ILE A 4 -7.90 -10.11 -0.86
N LEU A 5 -6.70 -10.46 -0.39
CA LEU A 5 -5.83 -11.43 -1.06
C LEU A 5 -6.23 -12.88 -0.79
N LYS A 6 -6.93 -13.15 0.31
CA LYS A 6 -7.33 -14.51 0.70
C LYS A 6 -8.40 -15.14 -0.18
N GLU A 7 -9.23 -14.34 -0.83
CA GLU A 7 -10.41 -14.84 -1.55
C GLU A 7 -10.18 -14.92 -3.09
N ASN A 8 -8.99 -14.56 -3.57
CA ASN A 8 -8.63 -14.53 -5.01
C ASN A 8 -9.73 -13.89 -5.88
N THR A 9 -10.38 -12.86 -5.33
CA THR A 9 -11.57 -12.23 -5.92
C THR A 9 -11.18 -10.90 -6.51
N ALA A 10 -11.57 -10.66 -7.77
CA ALA A 10 -11.41 -9.36 -8.39
C ALA A 10 -12.25 -8.31 -7.63
N LEU A 11 -11.65 -7.15 -7.37
CA LEU A 11 -12.39 -6.00 -6.85
C LEU A 11 -13.42 -5.56 -7.89
N SER A 12 -14.71 -5.62 -7.54
CA SER A 12 -15.80 -5.16 -8.41
C SER A 12 -15.90 -3.64 -8.49
N GLU A 13 -15.32 -2.93 -7.52
CA GLU A 13 -15.35 -1.48 -7.41
C GLU A 13 -14.06 -0.85 -7.95
N LYS A 14 -14.19 0.28 -8.68
CA LYS A 14 -13.03 1.08 -9.10
C LYS A 14 -12.27 1.55 -7.85
N THR A 15 -10.99 1.18 -7.76
CA THR A 15 -10.18 1.35 -6.56
C THR A 15 -8.86 2.04 -6.89
N ALA A 16 -8.55 3.12 -6.20
CA ALA A 16 -7.22 3.71 -6.20
C ALA A 16 -6.34 2.94 -5.21
N VAL A 17 -5.16 2.48 -5.65
CA VAL A 17 -4.30 1.61 -4.87
C VAL A 17 -2.94 2.27 -4.62
N ALA A 18 -2.54 2.36 -3.36
CA ALA A 18 -1.17 2.69 -2.97
C ALA A 18 -0.37 1.39 -2.92
N LEU A 19 0.66 1.26 -3.76
CA LEU A 19 1.52 0.07 -3.83
C LEU A 19 2.91 0.39 -3.28
N GLY A 20 3.38 -0.38 -2.30
CA GLY A 20 4.71 -0.17 -1.73
C GLY A 20 5.00 -1.00 -0.48
N ILE A 21 6.26 -0.98 -0.05
CA ILE A 21 6.74 -1.72 1.13
C ILE A 21 6.16 -1.15 2.43
N PHE A 22 5.97 0.17 2.52
CA PHE A 22 5.36 0.84 3.68
C PHE A 22 5.92 0.43 5.06
N ASP A 23 7.22 0.15 5.14
CA ASP A 23 7.97 -0.35 6.31
C ASP A 23 8.25 0.71 7.40
N GLY A 24 7.37 1.68 7.52
CA GLY A 24 7.48 2.81 8.44
C GLY A 24 6.66 3.98 7.92
N MET A 25 5.83 4.60 8.74
CA MET A 25 4.88 5.62 8.29
C MET A 25 5.52 7.01 8.15
N HIS A 26 6.65 7.17 7.44
CA HIS A 26 7.32 8.45 7.25
C HIS A 26 6.60 9.37 6.23
N ILE A 27 7.06 10.62 6.07
CA ILE A 27 6.41 11.64 5.22
C ILE A 27 6.15 11.17 3.79
N GLY A 28 7.10 10.45 3.18
CA GLY A 28 6.94 9.92 1.82
C GLY A 28 5.76 8.95 1.69
N HIS A 29 5.67 7.94 2.57
CA HIS A 29 4.58 6.98 2.57
C HIS A 29 3.22 7.64 2.83
N ARG A 30 3.16 8.58 3.79
CA ARG A 30 1.94 9.35 4.05
C ARG A 30 1.48 10.12 2.82
N SER A 31 2.38 10.79 2.11
CA SER A 31 2.04 11.51 0.89
C SER A 31 1.43 10.62 -0.19
N VAL A 32 1.92 9.38 -0.36
CA VAL A 32 1.35 8.43 -1.33
C VAL A 32 -0.04 7.97 -0.90
N ILE A 33 -0.20 7.63 0.38
CA ILE A 33 -1.48 7.19 0.94
C ILE A 33 -2.51 8.31 0.89
N ASP A 34 -2.13 9.53 1.24
CA ASP A 34 -3.00 10.72 1.20
C ASP A 34 -3.47 11.00 -0.22
N LYS A 35 -2.59 10.84 -1.23
CA LYS A 35 -2.97 10.98 -2.64
C LYS A 35 -4.00 9.95 -3.06
N VAL A 36 -3.85 8.70 -2.62
CA VAL A 36 -4.86 7.65 -2.91
C VAL A 36 -6.18 7.95 -2.19
N CYS A 37 -6.13 8.42 -0.94
CA CYS A 37 -7.29 8.87 -0.18
C CYS A 37 -8.02 10.06 -0.83
N SER A 38 -7.33 10.95 -1.53
CA SER A 38 -7.99 12.08 -2.22
C SER A 38 -8.98 11.63 -3.28
N PHE A 39 -8.78 10.47 -3.93
CA PHE A 39 -9.69 9.93 -4.94
C PHE A 39 -11.04 9.44 -4.39
N ARG A 40 -11.23 9.43 -3.07
CA ARG A 40 -12.54 9.15 -2.46
C ARG A 40 -13.59 10.16 -2.89
N SER A 41 -13.21 11.42 -3.10
CA SER A 41 -14.12 12.47 -3.60
C SER A 41 -14.58 12.20 -5.03
N GLU A 42 -13.82 11.40 -5.80
CA GLU A 42 -14.14 10.96 -7.15
C GLU A 42 -14.93 9.64 -7.17
N GLY A 43 -15.34 9.14 -6.00
CA GLY A 43 -16.13 7.92 -5.85
C GLY A 43 -15.31 6.62 -5.89
N LEU A 44 -13.99 6.69 -5.87
CA LEU A 44 -13.14 5.50 -5.83
C LEU A 44 -13.03 4.94 -4.41
N LYS A 45 -13.03 3.61 -4.30
CA LYS A 45 -12.51 2.95 -3.10
C LYS A 45 -11.00 3.13 -3.04
N THR A 46 -10.43 2.92 -1.85
CA THR A 46 -8.98 3.05 -1.65
C THR A 46 -8.45 1.84 -0.94
N ALA A 47 -7.32 1.32 -1.41
CA ALA A 47 -6.61 0.22 -0.78
C ALA A 47 -5.11 0.51 -0.71
N VAL A 48 -4.44 -0.16 0.23
CA VAL A 48 -2.98 -0.24 0.29
C VAL A 48 -2.62 -1.68 -0.03
N PHE A 49 -1.76 -1.86 -1.02
CA PHE A 49 -1.13 -3.13 -1.32
C PHE A 49 0.32 -3.06 -0.84
N THR A 50 0.69 -4.00 0.03
CA THR A 50 2.01 -4.01 0.66
C THR A 50 2.64 -5.38 0.66
N PHE A 51 3.93 -5.42 1.00
CA PHE A 51 4.74 -6.63 1.06
C PHE A 51 5.09 -6.90 2.52
N ASN A 52 5.34 -8.17 2.86
CA ASN A 52 5.89 -8.49 4.16
C ASN A 52 7.31 -7.91 4.26
N SER A 53 7.50 -6.92 5.14
CA SER A 53 8.79 -6.24 5.29
C SER A 53 9.88 -7.17 5.82
N GLU A 54 9.51 -8.26 6.49
CA GLU A 54 10.45 -9.28 6.98
C GLU A 54 11.11 -10.08 5.85
N GLU A 55 10.52 -10.08 4.65
CA GLU A 55 11.09 -10.75 3.47
C GLU A 55 12.06 -9.84 2.69
N ILE A 56 12.27 -8.61 3.14
CA ILE A 56 13.13 -7.63 2.47
C ILE A 56 14.55 -7.76 2.99
N LEU A 57 15.41 -8.36 2.16
CA LEU A 57 16.82 -8.55 2.50
C LEU A 57 17.65 -7.27 2.32
N THR A 58 17.27 -6.42 1.36
CA THR A 58 18.03 -5.22 1.00
C THR A 58 17.12 -4.02 0.70
N LYS A 59 17.54 -2.83 1.11
CA LYS A 59 16.93 -1.53 0.78
C LYS A 59 18.03 -0.52 0.49
N HIS A 60 17.90 0.21 -0.62
CA HIS A 60 18.92 1.15 -1.11
C HIS A 60 20.33 0.53 -1.22
N ASN A 61 20.43 -0.69 -1.75
CA ASN A 61 21.68 -1.46 -1.87
C ASN A 61 22.40 -1.72 -0.53
N LYS A 62 21.69 -1.61 0.60
CA LYS A 62 22.18 -1.94 1.93
C LYS A 62 21.29 -3.01 2.55
N PRO A 63 21.82 -3.83 3.48
CA PRO A 63 20.99 -4.73 4.27
C PRO A 63 19.84 -3.95 4.93
N PHE A 64 18.64 -4.50 4.85
CA PHE A 64 17.47 -3.91 5.48
C PHE A 64 17.67 -3.85 7.00
N ARG A 65 17.38 -2.69 7.61
CA ARG A 65 17.44 -2.48 9.07
C ARG A 65 16.24 -1.62 9.48
N TYR A 66 15.58 -2.01 10.57
CA TYR A 66 14.48 -1.28 11.19
C TYR A 66 14.96 -0.03 11.92
#